data_AF-A0A2S4ZY72-F1
#
_entry.id   AF-A0A2S4ZY72-F1
#
_cell.length_a   1.000
_cell.length_b   1.000
_cell.length_c   1.000
_cell.angle_alpha   90.00
_cell.angle_beta   90.00
_cell.angle_gamma   90.00
#
_symmetry.space_group_name_H-M   'P 1'
#
loop_
_entity.id
_entity.type
_entity.pdbx_description
1 polymer ?
#
loop_
_entity_poly.entity_id
_entity_poly.type
_entity_poly.pdbx_seq_one_letter_code
_entity_poly.pdbx_strand_id
1 'polypeptide(L)'
;MIIYNKTWLNNLYLHQDINHLYKAEAISAEELKAIKTHHPVGFYSPNFFIRIGLFILTVVISFFSAGLFGLMTGFGESSISFFMIFFGVANYVVLEKMVKQKHHYRSGVDDALLWLSGGFILGGLFIFLEKLLGYNFDTLLFIVIYLLAFLIGTVLTIRFADFLMAGATVIALLSFFFHSWLKLPWGLATASFFFMIIAAALYLLAAKFLKDEKFIHYTNCLLVVETIALVVFYAAGNFFVVSLFAADSGYESAEPKGLHIPFGWLFWTWTIAIPFAYIVRGLQKKNTVLLRIGLLLVAATAFTIRSFYTVMPLESVLTLSGAALLLGSYAIIKYLKTPKYGFTYDDLDDAHLMDKLNIESLVIAETFKTQPIQPDTQPGFGGGDFGGGGAGDKF
;
A
#
# COMPACT_ATOMS: atom_id res chain seq x y z
N MET A 1 5.47 4.80 21.26
CA MET A 1 6.19 3.70 21.94
C MET A 1 5.66 2.40 21.37
N ILE A 2 6.53 1.65 20.69
CA ILE A 2 6.16 0.40 20.00
C ILE A 2 5.73 -0.68 20.99
N ILE A 3 4.70 -1.47 20.66
CA ILE A 3 4.16 -2.52 21.55
C ILE A 3 5.03 -3.78 21.59
N TYR A 4 5.80 -4.01 20.52
CA TYR A 4 6.61 -5.23 20.38
C TYR A 4 7.89 -5.18 21.22
N ASN A 5 8.40 -6.37 21.57
CA ASN A 5 9.66 -6.50 22.27
C ASN A 5 10.82 -5.99 21.40
N LYS A 6 11.48 -4.92 21.83
CA LYS A 6 12.58 -4.28 21.08
C LYS A 6 13.79 -5.19 20.88
N THR A 7 14.12 -6.03 21.86
CA THR A 7 15.22 -6.99 21.73
C THR A 7 14.92 -8.00 20.62
N TRP A 8 13.69 -8.54 20.58
CA TRP A 8 13.29 -9.45 19.51
C TRP A 8 13.22 -8.76 18.15
N LEU A 9 12.82 -7.49 18.09
CA LEU A 9 12.89 -6.71 16.85
C LEU A 9 14.33 -6.54 16.36
N ASN A 10 15.27 -6.18 17.25
CA ASN A 10 16.68 -6.05 16.90
C ASN A 10 17.27 -7.39 16.43
N ASN A 11 16.97 -8.48 17.13
CA ASN A 11 17.39 -9.82 16.72
C ASN A 11 16.79 -10.21 15.36
N LEU A 12 15.56 -9.78 15.05
CA LEU A 12 14.94 -10.01 13.76
C LEU A 12 15.67 -9.29 12.62
N TYR A 13 16.08 -8.03 12.82
CA TYR A 13 16.92 -7.31 11.85
C TYR A 13 18.28 -8.00 11.68
N LEU A 14 18.93 -8.36 12.79
CA LEU A 14 20.18 -9.11 12.76
C LEU A 14 20.07 -10.42 11.98
N HIS A 15 18.98 -11.17 12.17
CA HIS A 15 18.74 -12.40 11.43
C HIS A 15 18.58 -12.16 9.92
N GLN A 16 17.95 -11.06 9.52
CA GLN A 16 17.81 -10.70 8.10
C GLN A 16 19.19 -10.40 7.48
N ASP A 17 20.00 -9.60 8.17
CA ASP A 17 21.33 -9.22 7.70
C ASP A 17 22.29 -10.43 7.60
N ILE A 18 22.26 -11.32 8.60
CA ILE A 18 23.12 -12.50 8.61
C ILE A 18 22.69 -13.52 7.56
N ASN A 19 21.39 -13.67 7.28
CA ASN A 19 20.94 -14.53 6.19
C ASN A 19 21.49 -14.04 4.83
N HIS A 20 21.59 -12.72 4.64
CA HIS A 20 22.23 -12.16 3.45
C HIS A 20 23.73 -12.49 3.40
N LEU A 21 24.46 -12.37 4.52
CA LEU A 21 25.87 -12.77 4.60
C LEU A 21 26.09 -14.27 4.33
N TYR A 22 25.19 -15.13 4.81
CA TYR A 22 25.25 -16.56 4.56
C TYR A 22 25.07 -16.90 3.08
N LYS A 23 24.09 -16.27 2.43
CA LYS A 23 23.88 -16.45 0.99
C LYS A 23 25.04 -15.91 0.14
N ALA A 24 25.68 -14.84 0.60
CA ALA A 24 26.91 -14.33 0.00
C ALA A 24 28.15 -15.20 0.29
N GLU A 25 27.96 -16.40 0.87
CA GLU A 25 29.01 -17.35 1.26
C GLU A 25 30.08 -16.73 2.19
N ALA A 26 29.76 -15.62 2.87
CA ALA A 26 30.68 -14.90 3.74
C ALA A 26 30.77 -15.52 5.15
N ILE A 27 29.81 -16.39 5.51
CA ILE A 27 29.75 -17.10 6.78
C ILE A 27 29.29 -18.55 6.56
N SER A 28 29.73 -19.44 7.45
CA SER A 28 29.36 -20.86 7.45
C SER A 28 27.94 -21.09 7.99
N ALA A 29 27.39 -22.28 7.71
CA ALA A 29 26.08 -22.69 8.23
C ALA A 29 26.11 -22.85 9.76
N GLU A 30 27.26 -23.26 10.31
CA GLU A 30 27.53 -23.38 11.73
C GLU A 30 27.50 -22.02 12.42
N GLU A 31 28.15 -21.01 11.85
CA GLU A 31 28.13 -19.63 12.34
C GLU A 31 26.72 -19.03 12.29
N LEU A 32 25.99 -19.21 11.17
CA LEU A 32 24.60 -18.78 11.04
C LEU A 32 23.73 -19.37 12.15
N LYS A 33 23.88 -20.68 12.42
CA LYS A 33 23.13 -21.38 13.45
C LYS A 33 23.51 -20.87 14.85
N ALA A 34 24.81 -20.72 15.13
CA ALA A 34 25.31 -20.22 16.41
C ALA A 34 24.77 -18.82 16.71
N ILE A 35 24.79 -17.90 15.74
CA ILE A 35 24.30 -16.54 15.95
C ILE A 35 22.79 -16.52 16.18
N LYS A 36 22.01 -17.29 15.42
CA LYS A 36 20.56 -17.41 15.63
C LYS A 36 20.20 -18.01 16.99
N THR A 37 21.03 -18.92 17.51
CA THR A 37 20.85 -19.48 18.86
C THR A 37 21.17 -18.46 19.95
N HIS A 38 22.20 -17.61 19.77
CA HIS A 38 22.53 -16.55 20.72
C HIS A 38 21.55 -15.36 20.70
N HIS A 39 20.87 -15.13 19.58
CA HIS A 39 19.94 -14.01 19.39
C HIS A 39 18.51 -14.49 19.07
N PRO A 40 17.82 -15.20 19.97
CA PRO A 40 16.51 -15.78 19.66
C PRO A 40 15.44 -14.73 19.37
N VAL A 41 14.50 -15.06 18.49
CA VAL A 41 13.31 -14.26 18.15
C VAL A 41 12.07 -15.03 18.60
N GLY A 42 11.33 -14.47 19.56
CA GLY A 42 10.15 -15.12 20.16
C GLY A 42 8.81 -14.82 19.47
N PHE A 43 8.83 -14.18 18.30
CA PHE A 43 7.60 -13.81 17.60
C PHE A 43 6.93 -14.98 16.89
N TYR A 44 5.61 -15.05 16.97
CA TYR A 44 4.81 -15.85 16.05
C TYR A 44 4.58 -15.06 14.75
N SER A 45 5.36 -15.41 13.73
CA SER A 45 5.30 -14.81 12.39
C SER A 45 5.27 -15.92 11.33
N PRO A 46 4.08 -16.41 10.96
CA PRO A 46 3.93 -17.48 9.97
C PRO A 46 4.34 -17.03 8.56
N ASN A 47 4.44 -17.99 7.64
CA ASN A 47 4.70 -17.70 6.24
C ASN A 47 3.56 -16.87 5.59
N PHE A 48 3.83 -16.32 4.41
CA PHE A 48 2.93 -15.39 3.72
C PHE A 48 1.53 -15.98 3.45
N PHE A 49 1.42 -17.24 3.03
CA PHE A 49 0.13 -17.88 2.75
C PHE A 49 -0.70 -18.07 4.03
N ILE A 50 -0.08 -18.55 5.10
CA ILE A 50 -0.75 -18.69 6.40
C ILE A 50 -1.16 -17.32 6.95
N ARG A 51 -0.31 -16.29 6.77
CA ARG A 51 -0.64 -14.91 7.15
C ARG A 51 -1.93 -14.43 6.48
N ILE A 52 -2.10 -14.66 5.17
CA ILE A 52 -3.32 -14.31 4.44
C ILE A 52 -4.52 -15.09 5.00
N GLY A 53 -4.38 -16.40 5.19
CA GLY A 53 -5.45 -17.24 5.74
C GLY A 53 -5.90 -16.78 7.12
N LEU A 54 -4.96 -16.49 8.02
CA LEU A 54 -5.24 -16.00 9.36
C LEU A 54 -5.86 -14.60 9.35
N PHE A 55 -5.44 -13.72 8.45
CA PHE A 55 -6.05 -12.40 8.28
C PHE A 55 -7.54 -12.54 7.92
N ILE A 56 -7.85 -13.29 6.85
CA ILE A 56 -9.23 -13.48 6.37
C ILE A 56 -10.08 -14.14 7.46
N LEU A 57 -9.57 -15.19 8.10
CA LEU A 57 -10.29 -15.88 9.17
C LEU A 57 -10.60 -14.94 10.34
N THR A 58 -9.65 -14.10 10.74
CA THR A 58 -9.84 -13.13 11.82
C THR A 58 -10.90 -12.10 11.47
N VAL A 59 -10.92 -11.61 10.22
CA VAL A 59 -11.95 -10.70 9.71
C VAL A 59 -13.33 -11.36 9.78
N VAL A 60 -13.47 -12.59 9.28
CA VAL A 60 -14.73 -13.34 9.30
C VAL A 60 -15.21 -13.56 10.74
N ILE A 61 -14.35 -14.02 11.65
CA ILE A 61 -14.69 -14.23 13.06
C ILE A 61 -15.16 -12.92 13.70
N SER A 62 -14.48 -11.81 13.43
CA SER A 62 -14.80 -10.51 14.02
C SER A 62 -16.16 -10.01 13.52
N PHE A 63 -16.42 -10.02 12.21
CA PHE A 63 -17.73 -9.64 11.67
C PHE A 63 -18.86 -10.57 12.10
N PHE A 64 -18.62 -11.88 12.13
CA PHE A 64 -19.62 -12.84 12.61
C PHE A 64 -19.95 -12.59 14.09
N SER A 65 -18.94 -12.35 14.92
CA SER A 65 -19.12 -12.02 16.33
C SER A 65 -19.89 -10.70 16.52
N ALA A 66 -19.58 -9.67 15.72
CA ALA A 66 -20.33 -8.41 15.73
C ALA A 66 -21.80 -8.62 15.31
N GLY A 67 -22.02 -9.34 14.21
CA GLY A 67 -23.35 -9.60 13.68
C GLY A 67 -24.22 -10.41 14.64
N LEU A 68 -23.69 -11.50 15.20
CA LEU A 68 -24.40 -12.34 16.16
C LEU A 68 -24.73 -11.55 17.43
N PHE A 69 -23.77 -10.80 17.97
CA PHE A 69 -24.02 -9.97 19.15
C PHE A 69 -25.06 -8.89 18.87
N GLY A 70 -25.01 -8.25 17.70
CA GLY A 70 -25.99 -7.27 17.27
C GLY A 70 -27.41 -7.85 17.17
N LEU A 71 -27.55 -9.06 16.61
CA LEU A 71 -28.83 -9.77 16.53
C LEU A 71 -29.37 -10.17 17.91
N MET A 72 -28.50 -10.67 18.80
CA MET A 72 -28.90 -11.11 20.15
C MET A 72 -29.37 -9.95 21.04
N THR A 73 -28.78 -8.77 20.86
CA THR A 73 -29.09 -7.59 21.67
C THR A 73 -30.23 -6.75 21.09
N GLY A 74 -30.56 -6.95 19.80
CA GLY A 74 -31.65 -6.24 19.14
C GLY A 74 -31.47 -4.73 19.11
N PHE A 75 -30.23 -4.25 18.94
CA PHE A 75 -29.94 -2.81 18.94
C PHE A 75 -30.83 -2.06 17.94
N GLY A 76 -31.57 -1.06 18.44
CA GLY A 76 -32.25 -0.10 17.57
C GLY A 76 -31.24 0.74 16.78
N GLU A 77 -31.69 1.35 15.67
CA GLU A 77 -30.85 2.15 14.78
C GLU A 77 -30.05 3.23 15.52
N SER A 78 -30.60 3.79 16.60
CA SER A 78 -29.96 4.80 17.45
C SER A 78 -28.69 4.31 18.17
N SER A 79 -28.54 3.01 18.44
CA SER A 79 -27.44 2.46 19.23
C SER A 79 -26.27 1.93 18.39
N ILE A 80 -26.41 1.87 17.06
CA ILE A 80 -25.42 1.24 16.17
C ILE A 80 -24.03 1.92 16.24
N SER A 81 -23.98 3.24 16.40
CA SER A 81 -22.71 3.99 16.50
C SER A 81 -21.92 3.58 17.75
N PHE A 82 -22.58 3.54 18.90
CA PHE A 82 -21.98 3.09 20.17
C PHE A 82 -21.56 1.62 20.10
N PHE A 83 -22.38 0.77 19.48
CA PHE A 83 -22.04 -0.63 19.27
C PHE A 83 -20.77 -0.80 18.42
N MET A 84 -20.64 -0.08 17.30
CA MET A 84 -19.44 -0.12 16.47
C MET A 84 -18.20 0.38 17.22
N ILE A 85 -18.30 1.48 17.95
CA ILE A 85 -17.18 1.99 18.76
C ILE A 85 -16.77 0.94 19.81
N PHE A 86 -17.73 0.37 20.54
CA PHE A 86 -17.47 -0.69 21.52
C PHE A 86 -16.75 -1.88 20.88
N PHE A 87 -17.22 -2.34 19.72
CA PHE A 87 -16.63 -3.48 19.03
C PHE A 87 -15.23 -3.18 18.48
N GLY A 88 -14.98 -1.94 18.03
CA GLY A 88 -13.64 -1.50 17.62
C GLY A 88 -12.64 -1.43 18.79
N VAL A 89 -13.10 -1.02 19.98
CA VAL A 89 -12.31 -1.09 21.22
C VAL A 89 -12.08 -2.55 21.63
N ALA A 90 -13.08 -3.42 21.51
CA ALA A 90 -12.92 -4.84 21.80
C ALA A 90 -11.85 -5.49 20.91
N ASN A 91 -11.87 -5.22 19.59
CA ASN A 91 -10.84 -5.67 18.66
C ASN A 91 -9.45 -5.15 19.04
N TYR A 92 -9.34 -3.88 19.47
CA TYR A 92 -8.08 -3.32 19.97
C TYR A 92 -7.54 -4.05 21.20
N VAL A 93 -8.41 -4.36 22.17
CA VAL A 93 -8.02 -5.09 23.38
C VAL A 93 -7.56 -6.51 23.04
N VAL A 94 -8.26 -7.19 22.14
CA VAL A 94 -7.85 -8.52 21.64
C VAL A 94 -6.52 -8.42 20.91
N LEU A 95 -6.30 -7.41 20.07
CA LEU A 95 -5.03 -7.15 19.39
C LEU A 95 -3.89 -7.01 20.40
N GLU A 96 -4.06 -6.16 21.42
CA GLU A 96 -3.05 -6.00 22.47
C GLU A 96 -2.74 -7.32 23.18
N LYS A 97 -3.77 -8.13 23.46
CA LYS A 97 -3.61 -9.43 24.09
C LYS A 97 -2.85 -10.41 23.19
N MET A 98 -3.19 -10.49 21.90
CA MET A 98 -2.53 -11.36 20.93
C MET A 98 -1.06 -11.00 20.76
N VAL A 99 -0.74 -9.71 20.70
CA VAL A 99 0.66 -9.26 20.59
C VAL A 99 1.44 -9.49 21.88
N LYS A 100 0.89 -9.13 23.05
CA LYS A 100 1.62 -9.21 24.33
C LYS A 100 1.74 -10.63 24.87
N GLN A 101 0.66 -11.42 24.80
CA GLN A 101 0.60 -12.75 25.44
C GLN A 101 0.86 -13.90 24.48
N LYS A 102 0.51 -13.72 23.20
CA LYS A 102 0.69 -14.75 22.15
C LYS A 102 1.79 -14.41 21.16
N HIS A 103 2.48 -13.28 21.36
CA HIS A 103 3.65 -12.85 20.59
C HIS A 103 3.42 -12.75 19.08
N HIS A 104 2.19 -12.51 18.64
CA HIS A 104 1.89 -12.30 17.23
C HIS A 104 2.63 -11.07 16.69
N TYR A 105 3.29 -11.22 15.54
CA TYR A 105 3.95 -10.14 14.81
C TYR A 105 3.84 -10.39 13.32
N ARG A 106 3.17 -9.49 12.59
CA ARG A 106 2.90 -9.60 11.15
C ARG A 106 2.35 -10.97 10.78
N SER A 107 1.43 -11.44 11.60
CA SER A 107 0.84 -12.78 11.56
C SER A 107 -0.47 -12.85 10.78
N GLY A 108 -1.01 -11.70 10.39
CA GLY A 108 -2.32 -11.58 9.74
C GLY A 108 -3.43 -11.38 10.77
N VAL A 109 -3.37 -12.05 11.92
CA VAL A 109 -4.33 -11.82 13.03
C VAL A 109 -4.16 -10.41 13.61
N ASP A 110 -2.92 -10.01 13.89
CA ASP A 110 -2.61 -8.68 14.42
C ASP A 110 -2.93 -7.58 13.41
N ASP A 111 -2.59 -7.81 12.13
CA ASP A 111 -2.94 -6.88 11.04
C ASP A 111 -4.46 -6.71 10.93
N ALA A 112 -5.23 -7.82 10.89
CA ALA A 112 -6.68 -7.78 10.80
C ALA A 112 -7.34 -7.03 11.96
N LEU A 113 -6.98 -7.38 13.20
CA LEU A 113 -7.55 -6.73 14.39
C LEU A 113 -7.20 -5.24 14.45
N LEU A 114 -6.03 -4.84 13.96
CA LEU A 114 -5.62 -3.43 13.87
C LEU A 114 -6.52 -2.65 12.92
N TRP A 115 -6.76 -3.19 11.72
CA TRP A 115 -7.63 -2.57 10.72
C TRP A 115 -9.10 -2.56 11.16
N LEU A 116 -9.59 -3.65 11.73
CA LEU A 116 -10.95 -3.74 12.27
C LEU A 116 -11.15 -2.76 13.42
N SER A 117 -10.18 -2.64 14.33
CA SER A 117 -10.24 -1.68 15.42
C SER A 117 -10.40 -0.25 14.91
N GLY A 118 -9.49 0.20 14.05
CA GLY A 118 -9.55 1.55 13.48
C GLY A 118 -10.83 1.77 12.68
N GLY A 119 -11.21 0.81 11.84
CA GLY A 119 -12.40 0.88 10.97
C GLY A 119 -13.71 0.94 11.75
N PHE A 120 -13.90 0.09 12.76
CA PHE A 120 -15.11 0.10 13.59
C PHE A 120 -15.23 1.37 14.43
N ILE A 121 -14.14 1.83 15.05
CA ILE A 121 -14.15 3.09 15.80
C ILE A 121 -14.49 4.25 14.88
N LEU A 122 -13.82 4.37 13.74
CA LEU A 122 -14.03 5.46 12.79
C LEU A 122 -15.45 5.42 12.19
N GLY A 123 -15.93 4.24 11.80
CA GLY A 123 -17.29 4.06 11.28
C GLY A 123 -18.37 4.41 12.31
N GLY A 124 -18.19 4.01 13.57
CA GLY A 124 -19.10 4.38 14.64
C GLY A 124 -19.09 5.88 14.94
N LEU A 125 -17.92 6.52 14.91
CA LEU A 125 -17.81 7.98 15.04
C LEU A 125 -18.44 8.72 13.86
N PHE A 126 -18.30 8.21 12.63
CA PHE A 126 -18.95 8.77 11.45
C PHE A 126 -20.48 8.78 11.62
N ILE A 127 -21.08 7.63 11.94
CA ILE A 127 -22.54 7.53 12.15
C ILE A 127 -23.00 8.41 13.32
N PHE A 128 -22.21 8.47 14.39
CA PHE A 128 -22.53 9.34 15.54
C PHE A 128 -22.54 10.82 15.16
N LEU A 129 -21.49 11.29 14.47
CA LEU A 129 -21.36 12.68 14.04
C LEU A 129 -22.40 13.07 13.01
N GLU A 130 -22.70 12.18 12.06
CA GLU A 130 -23.78 12.37 11.08
C GLU A 130 -25.12 12.64 11.77
N LYS A 131 -25.47 11.83 12.78
CA LYS A 131 -26.71 12.03 13.56
C LYS A 131 -26.68 13.31 14.39
N LEU A 132 -25.53 13.66 14.97
CA LEU A 132 -25.37 14.84 15.82
C LEU A 132 -25.46 16.15 15.03
N LEU A 133 -24.85 16.18 13.84
CA LEU A 133 -24.79 17.36 12.96
C LEU A 133 -26.03 17.50 12.06
N GLY A 134 -26.83 16.43 11.94
CA GLY A 134 -28.04 16.39 11.12
C GLY A 134 -27.75 16.19 9.63
N TYR A 135 -28.81 16.08 8.83
CA TYR A 135 -28.77 15.78 7.38
C TYR A 135 -28.18 16.90 6.49
N ASN A 136 -27.70 18.00 7.07
CA ASN A 136 -26.95 18.99 6.31
C ASN A 136 -25.56 18.42 6.04
N PHE A 137 -25.45 17.66 4.95
CA PHE A 137 -24.22 17.09 4.40
C PHE A 137 -23.21 18.21 4.11
N ASP A 138 -22.45 18.57 5.14
CA ASP A 138 -21.48 19.64 5.03
C ASP A 138 -20.06 19.08 4.89
N THR A 139 -19.23 19.84 4.18
CA THR A 139 -17.78 19.60 4.08
C THR A 139 -17.13 19.52 5.47
N LEU A 140 -17.77 20.05 6.52
CA LEU A 140 -17.32 19.95 7.91
C LEU A 140 -17.26 18.51 8.44
N LEU A 141 -18.23 17.64 8.12
CA LEU A 141 -18.22 16.25 8.58
C LEU A 141 -16.99 15.52 8.04
N PHE A 142 -16.68 15.72 6.75
CA PHE A 142 -15.49 15.15 6.12
C PHE A 142 -14.20 15.68 6.74
N ILE A 143 -14.10 16.98 7.00
CA ILE A 143 -12.94 17.55 7.70
C ILE A 143 -12.73 16.87 9.06
N VAL A 144 -13.79 16.77 9.87
CA VAL A 144 -13.69 16.17 11.21
C VAL A 144 -13.35 14.68 11.14
N ILE A 145 -13.99 13.91 10.25
CA ILE A 145 -13.75 12.46 10.18
C ILE A 145 -12.33 12.15 9.66
N TYR A 146 -11.81 12.91 8.69
CA TYR A 146 -10.44 12.71 8.21
C TYR A 146 -9.40 13.13 9.25
N LEU A 147 -9.68 14.18 10.04
CA LEU A 147 -8.84 14.53 11.19
C LEU A 147 -8.83 13.40 12.22
N LEU A 148 -9.99 12.84 12.57
CA LEU A 148 -10.09 11.72 13.50
C LEU A 148 -9.40 10.47 12.96
N ALA A 149 -9.56 10.16 11.67
CA ALA A 149 -8.87 9.07 11.00
C ALA A 149 -7.34 9.24 11.05
N PHE A 150 -6.84 10.46 10.83
CA PHE A 150 -5.42 10.78 10.96
C PHE A 150 -4.92 10.58 12.41
N LEU A 151 -5.66 11.06 13.40
CA LEU A 151 -5.26 10.92 14.81
C LEU A 151 -5.25 9.46 15.26
N ILE A 152 -6.32 8.71 14.97
CA ILE A 152 -6.43 7.28 15.29
C ILE A 152 -5.35 6.49 14.55
N GLY A 153 -5.20 6.72 13.24
CA GLY A 153 -4.19 6.07 12.41
C GLY A 153 -2.77 6.35 12.89
N THR A 154 -2.48 7.58 13.34
CA THR A 154 -1.18 7.95 13.92
C THR A 154 -0.90 7.15 15.19
N VAL A 155 -1.88 7.04 16.10
CA VAL A 155 -1.73 6.25 17.33
C VAL A 155 -1.48 4.78 17.01
N LEU A 156 -2.24 4.19 16.08
CA LEU A 156 -2.08 2.80 15.67
C LEU A 156 -0.73 2.57 14.97
N THR A 157 -0.34 3.46 14.05
CA THR A 157 0.95 3.41 13.35
C THR A 157 2.12 3.50 14.34
N ILE A 158 2.08 4.44 15.29
CA ILE A 158 3.15 4.60 16.27
C ILE A 158 3.24 3.37 17.19
N ARG A 159 2.10 2.77 17.56
CA ARG A 159 2.07 1.65 18.48
C ARG A 159 2.49 0.33 17.81
N PHE A 160 2.05 0.08 16.59
CA PHE A 160 2.24 -1.20 15.89
C PHE A 160 3.21 -1.16 14.71
N ALA A 161 3.75 0.01 14.35
CA ALA A 161 4.70 0.17 13.24
C ALA A 161 4.24 -0.53 11.93
N ASP A 162 2.93 -0.50 11.67
CA ASP A 162 2.34 -1.09 10.48
C ASP A 162 2.41 -0.10 9.30
N PHE A 163 2.96 -0.56 8.18
CA PHE A 163 3.25 0.31 7.03
C PHE A 163 2.00 0.62 6.20
N LEU A 164 1.00 -0.28 6.18
CA LEU A 164 -0.26 -0.01 5.49
C LEU A 164 -1.08 1.02 6.27
N MET A 165 -1.12 0.91 7.60
CA MET A 165 -1.76 1.89 8.48
C MET A 165 -1.06 3.26 8.40
N ALA A 166 0.27 3.28 8.25
CA ALA A 166 1.01 4.52 7.98
C ALA A 166 0.53 5.17 6.67
N GLY A 167 0.33 4.36 5.62
CA GLY A 167 -0.23 4.81 4.34
C GLY A 167 -1.63 5.41 4.48
N ALA A 168 -2.55 4.70 5.15
CA ALA A 168 -3.89 5.23 5.42
C ALA A 168 -3.87 6.50 6.28
N THR A 169 -2.94 6.60 7.24
CA THR A 169 -2.76 7.80 8.07
C THR A 169 -2.36 9.00 7.21
N VAL A 170 -1.41 8.83 6.28
CA VAL A 170 -1.00 9.91 5.36
C VAL A 170 -2.14 10.29 4.42
N ILE A 171 -2.88 9.31 3.88
CA ILE A 171 -4.04 9.57 3.03
C ILE A 171 -5.11 10.35 3.81
N ALA A 172 -5.41 9.97 5.06
CA ALA A 172 -6.33 10.70 5.91
C ALA A 172 -5.87 12.14 6.16
N LEU A 173 -4.57 12.36 6.39
CA LEU A 173 -4.00 13.70 6.55
C LEU A 173 -4.16 14.55 5.28
N LEU A 174 -3.86 13.97 4.11
CA LEU A 174 -4.02 14.64 2.82
C LEU A 174 -5.48 14.95 2.53
N SER A 175 -6.40 14.03 2.83
CA SER A 175 -7.84 14.24 2.70
C SER A 175 -8.35 15.32 3.65
N PHE A 176 -7.87 15.36 4.90
CA PHE A 176 -8.17 16.45 5.83
C PHE A 176 -7.76 17.81 5.26
N PHE A 177 -6.53 17.91 4.76
CA PHE A 177 -6.04 19.13 4.12
C PHE A 177 -6.84 19.48 2.88
N PHE A 178 -7.22 18.50 2.05
CA PHE A 178 -8.02 18.70 0.84
C PHE A 178 -9.36 19.37 1.17
N HIS A 179 -10.15 18.75 2.04
CA HIS A 179 -11.49 19.26 2.37
C HIS A 179 -11.40 20.60 3.12
N SER A 180 -10.38 20.79 3.95
CA SER A 180 -10.16 22.06 4.67
C SER A 180 -9.77 23.18 3.71
N TRP A 181 -8.90 22.90 2.73
CA TRP A 181 -8.41 23.87 1.77
C TRP A 181 -9.51 24.31 0.81
N LEU A 182 -10.36 23.37 0.35
CA LEU A 182 -11.48 23.68 -0.54
C LEU A 182 -12.56 24.57 0.08
N LYS A 183 -12.62 24.70 1.42
CA LYS A 183 -13.49 25.69 2.07
C LYS A 183 -13.04 27.14 1.86
N LEU A 184 -11.79 27.37 1.44
CA LEU A 184 -11.30 28.71 1.16
C LEU A 184 -11.84 29.21 -0.19
N PRO A 185 -12.20 30.51 -0.34
CA PRO A 185 -12.71 31.04 -1.60
C PRO A 185 -11.79 30.83 -2.81
N TRP A 186 -10.49 30.69 -2.57
CA TRP A 186 -9.42 30.49 -3.55
C TRP A 186 -8.78 29.08 -3.43
N GLY A 187 -9.40 28.19 -2.65
CA GLY A 187 -8.89 26.86 -2.35
C GLY A 187 -8.71 26.01 -3.60
N LEU A 188 -9.75 25.92 -4.44
CA LEU A 188 -9.71 25.12 -5.66
C LEU A 188 -8.65 25.60 -6.65
N ALA A 189 -8.54 26.92 -6.85
CA ALA A 189 -7.58 27.54 -7.77
C ALA A 189 -6.11 27.35 -7.34
N THR A 190 -5.85 27.11 -6.06
CA THR A 190 -4.49 27.01 -5.49
C THR A 190 -4.14 25.60 -4.98
N ALA A 191 -5.07 24.65 -5.08
CA ALA A 191 -4.94 23.31 -4.53
C ALA A 191 -3.67 22.61 -4.99
N SER A 192 -3.36 22.65 -6.30
CA SER A 192 -2.14 22.08 -6.88
C SER A 192 -0.86 22.52 -6.15
N PHE A 193 -0.68 23.83 -5.97
CA PHE A 193 0.52 24.37 -5.32
C PHE A 193 0.56 24.02 -3.83
N PHE A 194 -0.59 24.05 -3.16
CA PHE A 194 -0.68 23.66 -1.76
C PHE A 194 -0.28 22.19 -1.55
N PHE A 195 -0.78 21.29 -2.39
CA PHE A 195 -0.42 19.86 -2.32
C PHE A 195 1.03 19.59 -2.71
N MET A 196 1.62 20.35 -3.64
CA MET A 196 3.06 20.30 -3.89
C MET A 196 3.87 20.64 -2.63
N ILE A 197 3.48 21.69 -1.90
CA ILE A 197 4.18 22.11 -0.68
C ILE A 197 4.04 21.04 0.42
N ILE A 198 2.82 20.54 0.65
CA ILE A 198 2.59 19.48 1.65
C ILE A 198 3.38 18.22 1.31
N ALA A 199 3.33 17.78 0.06
CA ALA A 199 4.03 16.58 -0.38
C ALA A 199 5.56 16.74 -0.25
N ALA A 200 6.10 17.91 -0.61
CA ALA A 200 7.51 18.22 -0.39
C ALA A 200 7.88 18.20 1.11
N ALA A 201 7.05 18.77 1.99
CA ALA A 201 7.27 18.74 3.42
C ALA A 201 7.26 17.31 3.99
N LEU A 202 6.29 16.48 3.57
CA LEU A 202 6.21 15.07 3.97
C LEU A 202 7.43 14.28 3.49
N TYR A 203 7.86 14.49 2.25
CA TYR A 203 9.08 13.87 1.72
C TYR A 203 10.32 14.24 2.53
N LEU A 204 10.52 15.53 2.81
CA LEU A 204 11.67 16.01 3.58
C LEU A 204 11.67 15.48 5.03
N LEU A 205 10.49 15.41 5.66
CA LEU A 205 10.34 14.84 7.00
C LEU A 205 10.64 13.34 7.01
N ALA A 206 10.09 12.57 6.06
CA ALA A 206 10.37 11.14 5.93
C ALA A 206 11.85 10.88 5.69
N ALA A 207 12.46 11.61 4.73
CA ALA A 207 13.89 11.50 4.43
C ALA A 207 14.80 11.89 5.59
N LYS A 208 14.36 12.82 6.46
CA LYS A 208 15.06 13.17 7.69
C LYS A 208 15.00 12.03 8.71
N PHE A 209 13.82 11.48 8.96
CA PHE A 209 13.64 10.42 9.96
C PHE A 209 14.21 9.07 9.53
N LEU A 210 14.26 8.77 8.24
CA LEU A 210 14.92 7.56 7.71
C LEU A 210 16.43 7.52 8.01
N LYS A 211 17.07 8.67 8.26
CA LYS A 211 18.49 8.75 8.60
C LYS A 211 18.77 8.62 10.09
N ASP A 212 17.74 8.69 10.93
CA ASP A 212 17.90 8.67 12.39
C ASP A 212 17.62 7.24 12.90
N GLU A 213 18.64 6.63 13.52
CA GLU A 213 18.57 5.26 14.07
C GLU A 213 17.44 5.07 15.08
N LYS A 214 16.99 6.15 15.74
CA LYS A 214 15.84 6.11 16.65
C LYS A 214 14.57 5.61 15.97
N PHE A 215 14.45 5.78 14.66
CA PHE A 215 13.29 5.39 13.87
C PHE A 215 13.50 4.09 13.06
N ILE A 216 14.55 3.32 13.36
CA ILE A 216 14.86 2.07 12.62
C ILE A 216 13.65 1.11 12.54
N HIS A 217 12.83 1.02 13.59
CA HIS A 217 11.64 0.17 13.61
C HIS A 217 10.47 0.68 12.76
N TYR A 218 10.52 1.94 12.32
CA TYR A 218 9.52 2.60 11.50
C TYR A 218 9.97 2.80 10.05
N THR A 219 11.12 2.25 9.66
CA THR A 219 11.69 2.40 8.31
C THR A 219 10.66 2.11 7.21
N ASN A 220 9.94 0.99 7.29
CA ASN A 220 8.91 0.66 6.29
C ASN A 220 7.74 1.66 6.29
N CYS A 221 7.35 2.17 7.46
CA CYS A 221 6.30 3.20 7.55
C CYS A 221 6.76 4.49 6.86
N LEU A 222 8.00 4.91 7.12
CA LEU A 222 8.58 6.12 6.53
C LEU A 222 8.81 5.98 5.02
N LEU A 223 9.19 4.79 4.53
CA LEU A 223 9.28 4.51 3.09
C LEU A 223 7.91 4.62 2.39
N VAL A 224 6.81 4.20 3.04
CA VAL A 224 5.45 4.41 2.53
C VAL A 224 5.09 5.89 2.51
N VAL A 225 5.43 6.64 3.57
CA VAL A 225 5.22 8.10 3.62
C VAL A 225 5.99 8.79 2.49
N GLU A 226 7.27 8.44 2.30
CA GLU A 226 8.12 8.95 1.21
C GLU A 226 7.50 8.63 -0.16
N THR A 227 7.02 7.40 -0.34
CA THR A 227 6.38 6.95 -1.58
C THR A 227 5.11 7.74 -1.90
N ILE A 228 4.19 7.85 -0.93
CA ILE A 228 2.94 8.62 -1.11
C ILE A 228 3.26 10.09 -1.39
N ALA A 229 4.22 10.68 -0.66
CA ALA A 229 4.65 12.05 -0.89
C ALA A 229 5.16 12.27 -2.31
N LEU A 230 6.02 11.38 -2.84
CA LEU A 230 6.55 11.50 -4.20
C LEU A 230 5.44 11.40 -5.27
N VAL A 231 4.48 10.49 -5.07
CA VAL A 231 3.33 10.31 -5.97
C VAL A 231 2.42 11.54 -5.94
N VAL A 232 2.09 12.05 -4.75
CA VAL A 232 1.23 13.23 -4.58
C VAL A 232 1.91 14.48 -5.13
N PHE A 233 3.22 14.65 -4.95
CA PHE A 233 3.97 15.77 -5.51
C PHE A 233 3.92 15.79 -7.04
N TYR A 234 4.02 14.62 -7.67
CA TYR A 234 3.84 14.49 -9.12
C TYR A 234 2.39 14.78 -9.51
N ALA A 235 1.42 14.12 -8.88
CA ALA A 235 0.00 14.24 -9.19
C ALA A 235 -0.49 15.69 -9.05
N ALA A 236 -0.06 16.42 -8.02
CA ALA A 236 -0.45 17.80 -7.78
C ALA A 236 -0.05 18.76 -8.92
N GLY A 237 1.04 18.46 -9.65
CA GLY A 237 1.48 19.22 -10.82
C GLY A 237 1.21 18.55 -12.16
N ASN A 238 0.61 17.38 -12.16
CA ASN A 238 0.30 16.67 -13.39
C ASN A 238 -0.82 17.40 -14.13
N PHE A 239 -0.63 17.64 -15.43
CA PHE A 239 -1.55 18.43 -16.25
C PHE A 239 -2.96 17.83 -16.28
N PHE A 240 -3.08 16.50 -16.33
CA PHE A 240 -4.38 15.83 -16.30
C PHE A 240 -5.10 16.10 -14.98
N VAL A 241 -4.42 15.97 -13.84
CA VAL A 241 -5.00 16.23 -12.52
C VAL A 241 -5.42 17.69 -12.37
N VAL A 242 -4.57 18.64 -12.79
CA VAL A 242 -4.91 20.07 -12.76
C VAL A 242 -6.09 20.38 -13.67
N SER A 243 -6.18 19.75 -14.84
CA SER A 243 -7.32 19.93 -15.74
C SER A 243 -8.64 19.46 -15.14
N LEU A 244 -8.61 18.44 -14.26
CA LEU A 244 -9.79 17.96 -13.56
C LEU A 244 -10.30 19.00 -12.54
N PHE A 245 -9.39 19.60 -11.76
CA PHE A 245 -9.76 20.68 -10.85
C PHE A 245 -10.27 21.93 -11.57
N ALA A 246 -9.68 22.26 -12.72
CA ALA A 246 -10.11 23.39 -13.54
C ALA A 246 -11.51 23.16 -14.15
N ALA A 247 -11.80 21.95 -14.62
CA ALA A 247 -13.13 21.59 -15.14
C ALA A 247 -14.23 21.71 -14.06
N ASP A 248 -13.93 21.30 -12.82
CA ASP A 248 -14.88 21.37 -11.70
C ASP A 248 -15.15 22.81 -11.22
N SER A 249 -14.26 23.75 -11.54
CA SER A 249 -14.39 25.17 -11.17
C SER A 249 -15.32 26.01 -12.05
N GLY A 250 -16.05 25.38 -12.99
CA GLY A 250 -17.05 26.07 -13.81
C GLY A 250 -16.51 26.77 -15.06
N TYR A 251 -15.26 26.50 -15.46
CA TYR A 251 -14.82 26.79 -16.83
C TYR A 251 -15.56 25.83 -17.77
N GLU A 252 -16.48 26.37 -18.58
CA GLU A 252 -17.42 25.62 -19.40
C GLU A 252 -16.80 24.47 -20.22
N SER A 253 -17.64 23.45 -20.34
CA SER A 253 -17.41 22.06 -20.73
C SER A 253 -16.91 21.76 -22.14
N ALA A 254 -16.48 20.50 -22.28
CA ALA A 254 -16.35 19.67 -23.48
C ALA A 254 -14.93 19.64 -24.08
N GLU A 255 -14.28 18.50 -23.83
CA GLU A 255 -12.94 18.09 -24.25
C GLU A 255 -11.76 18.71 -23.48
N PRO A 256 -10.80 17.88 -23.01
CA PRO A 256 -9.54 18.35 -22.45
C PRO A 256 -8.70 19.21 -23.44
N LYS A 257 -9.12 19.28 -24.71
CA LYS A 257 -8.41 19.94 -25.82
C LYS A 257 -8.68 21.44 -25.92
N GLY A 258 -9.70 21.99 -25.24
CA GLY A 258 -10.09 23.41 -25.32
C GLY A 258 -9.88 24.22 -24.03
N LEU A 259 -9.53 23.58 -22.91
CA LEU A 259 -9.47 24.24 -21.61
C LEU A 259 -8.22 25.12 -21.47
N HIS A 260 -8.42 26.44 -21.41
CA HIS A 260 -7.32 27.38 -21.16
C HIS A 260 -6.94 27.38 -19.68
N ILE A 261 -6.07 26.45 -19.29
CA ILE A 261 -5.53 26.37 -17.92
C ILE A 261 -4.45 27.46 -17.76
N PRO A 262 -4.60 28.39 -16.80
CA PRO A 262 -3.56 29.35 -16.48
C PRO A 262 -2.24 28.63 -16.17
N PHE A 263 -1.15 29.08 -16.80
CA PHE A 263 0.17 28.43 -16.70
C PHE A 263 0.19 26.95 -17.15
N GLY A 264 -0.66 26.54 -18.09
CA GLY A 264 -0.69 25.15 -18.59
C GLY A 264 0.67 24.60 -19.05
N TRP A 265 1.53 25.45 -19.62
CA TRP A 265 2.90 25.09 -20.00
C TRP A 265 3.76 24.62 -18.81
N LEU A 266 3.55 25.19 -17.62
CA LEU A 266 4.24 24.81 -16.38
C LEU A 266 3.86 23.39 -15.98
N PHE A 267 2.56 23.07 -15.98
CA PHE A 267 2.05 21.75 -15.62
C PHE A 267 2.44 20.68 -16.64
N TRP A 268 2.48 21.00 -17.94
CA TRP A 268 3.05 20.10 -18.96
C TRP A 268 4.54 19.83 -18.71
N THR A 269 5.30 20.89 -18.45
CA THR A 269 6.73 20.76 -18.14
C THR A 269 6.94 19.90 -16.90
N TRP A 270 6.14 20.10 -15.85
CA TRP A 270 6.16 19.30 -14.63
C TRP A 270 5.84 17.81 -14.88
N THR A 271 4.77 17.56 -15.64
CA THR A 271 4.29 16.22 -16.02
C THR A 271 5.37 15.40 -16.72
N ILE A 272 6.19 16.05 -17.55
CA ILE A 272 7.28 15.38 -18.26
C ILE A 272 8.55 15.33 -17.41
N ALA A 273 8.95 16.46 -16.80
CA ALA A 273 10.26 16.58 -16.17
C ALA A 273 10.40 15.81 -14.84
N ILE A 274 9.35 15.76 -14.01
CA ILE A 274 9.45 15.18 -12.65
C ILE A 274 9.80 13.68 -12.64
N PRO A 275 9.16 12.80 -13.44
CA PRO A 275 9.53 11.40 -13.50
C PRO A 275 11.01 11.19 -13.86
N PHE A 276 11.51 11.91 -14.87
CA PHE A 276 12.94 11.84 -15.24
C PHE A 276 13.84 12.40 -14.14
N ALA A 277 13.45 13.48 -13.47
CA ALA A 277 14.19 14.03 -12.35
C ALA A 277 14.29 13.01 -11.19
N TYR A 278 13.22 12.26 -10.91
CA TYR A 278 13.23 11.18 -9.93
C TYR A 278 14.16 10.04 -10.35
N ILE A 279 14.13 9.60 -11.61
CA ILE A 279 15.04 8.56 -12.12
C ILE A 279 16.49 9.01 -12.00
N VAL A 280 16.84 10.20 -12.48
CA VAL A 280 18.20 10.74 -12.43
C VAL A 280 18.69 10.86 -10.98
N ARG A 281 17.87 11.39 -10.07
CA ARG A 281 18.23 11.50 -8.65
C ARG A 281 18.28 10.14 -7.95
N GLY A 282 17.41 9.21 -8.33
CA GLY A 282 17.42 7.83 -7.85
C GLY A 282 18.73 7.13 -8.21
N LEU A 283 19.21 7.33 -9.46
CA LEU A 283 20.50 6.82 -9.92
C LEU A 283 21.68 7.48 -9.18
N GLN A 284 21.69 8.82 -9.07
CA GLN A 284 22.77 9.56 -8.40
C GLN A 284 22.89 9.22 -6.91
N LYS A 285 21.75 9.09 -6.21
CA LYS A 285 21.70 8.82 -4.77
C LYS A 285 21.60 7.34 -4.42
N LYS A 286 21.55 6.46 -5.43
CA LYS A 286 21.27 5.01 -5.25
C LYS A 286 20.01 4.75 -4.42
N ASN A 287 18.99 5.59 -4.60
CA ASN A 287 17.71 5.47 -3.89
C ASN A 287 16.72 4.70 -4.78
N THR A 288 16.37 3.49 -4.34
CA THR A 288 15.48 2.58 -5.06
C THR A 288 14.04 3.07 -5.11
N VAL A 289 13.55 3.79 -4.09
CA VAL A 289 12.21 4.39 -4.06
C VAL A 289 12.06 5.43 -5.18
N LEU A 290 13.00 6.39 -5.27
CA LEU A 290 13.00 7.41 -6.32
C LEU A 290 13.05 6.78 -7.72
N LEU A 291 13.85 5.74 -7.90
CA LEU A 291 13.98 5.06 -9.20
C LEU A 291 12.69 4.33 -9.58
N ARG A 292 12.11 3.52 -8.68
CA ARG A 292 10.88 2.76 -8.92
C ARG A 292 9.69 3.69 -9.17
N ILE A 293 9.51 4.71 -8.34
CA ILE A 293 8.43 5.68 -8.50
C ILE A 293 8.64 6.51 -9.77
N GLY A 294 9.86 6.97 -10.06
CA GLY A 294 10.16 7.66 -11.31
C GLY A 294 9.78 6.83 -12.54
N LEU A 295 10.11 5.54 -12.57
CA LEU A 295 9.75 4.64 -13.67
C LEU A 295 8.23 4.44 -13.80
N LEU A 296 7.52 4.21 -12.69
CA LEU A 296 6.05 4.10 -12.69
C LEU A 296 5.40 5.40 -13.18
N LEU A 297 5.94 6.55 -12.81
CA LEU A 297 5.41 7.85 -13.21
C LEU A 297 5.67 8.16 -14.69
N VAL A 298 6.71 7.59 -15.33
CA VAL A 298 6.86 7.68 -16.79
C VAL A 298 5.66 7.05 -17.51
N ALA A 299 5.14 5.92 -17.02
CA ALA A 299 3.93 5.34 -17.55
C ALA A 299 2.71 6.26 -17.34
N ALA A 300 2.62 6.89 -16.16
CA ALA A 300 1.58 7.89 -15.89
C ALA A 300 1.69 9.13 -16.81
N THR A 301 2.90 9.60 -17.13
CA THR A 301 3.15 10.66 -18.11
C THR A 301 2.67 10.26 -19.51
N ALA A 302 2.99 9.05 -19.95
CA ALA A 302 2.54 8.53 -21.24
C ALA A 302 1.01 8.47 -21.31
N PHE A 303 0.35 8.03 -20.22
CA PHE A 303 -1.10 8.06 -20.10
C PHE A 303 -1.65 9.49 -20.21
N THR A 304 -1.07 10.45 -19.46
CA THR A 304 -1.46 11.87 -19.56
C THR A 304 -1.32 12.38 -21.00
N ILE A 305 -0.18 12.20 -21.65
CA ILE A 305 0.02 12.65 -23.04
C ILE A 305 -1.04 12.07 -23.97
N ARG A 306 -1.33 10.76 -23.86
CA ARG A 306 -2.32 10.07 -24.68
C ARG A 306 -3.74 10.63 -24.49
N SER A 307 -4.11 11.04 -23.26
CA SER A 307 -5.42 11.62 -22.98
C SER A 307 -5.67 12.95 -23.69
N PHE A 308 -4.61 13.70 -24.02
CA PHE A 308 -4.73 14.99 -24.72
C PHE A 308 -4.36 14.90 -26.21
N TYR A 309 -3.44 14.01 -26.57
CA TYR A 309 -2.95 13.82 -27.94
C TYR A 309 -3.17 12.37 -28.39
N THR A 310 -4.16 12.16 -29.25
CA THR A 310 -4.39 10.85 -29.89
C THR A 310 -3.46 10.71 -31.09
N VAL A 311 -2.17 10.47 -30.83
CA VAL A 311 -1.13 10.48 -31.88
C VAL A 311 -1.15 9.21 -32.76
N MET A 312 -1.57 8.06 -32.23
CA MET A 312 -1.62 6.78 -32.96
C MET A 312 -2.67 5.80 -32.40
N PRO A 313 -3.10 4.79 -33.20
CA PRO A 313 -3.92 3.68 -32.72
C PRO A 313 -3.31 3.00 -31.48
N LEU A 314 -4.18 2.46 -30.62
CA LEU A 314 -3.75 1.82 -29.36
C LEU A 314 -2.76 0.67 -29.61
N GLU A 315 -3.01 -0.12 -30.65
CA GLU A 315 -2.19 -1.28 -31.04
C GLU A 315 -0.74 -0.86 -31.33
N SER A 316 -0.54 0.10 -32.24
CA SER A 316 0.79 0.59 -32.60
C SER A 316 1.55 1.16 -31.41
N VAL A 317 0.87 1.90 -30.52
CA VAL A 317 1.49 2.47 -29.31
C VAL A 317 1.95 1.38 -28.36
N LEU A 318 1.13 0.36 -28.11
CA LEU A 318 1.49 -0.76 -27.23
C LEU A 318 2.66 -1.58 -27.81
N THR A 319 2.63 -1.88 -29.12
CA THR A 319 3.71 -2.62 -29.79
C THR A 319 5.03 -1.85 -29.77
N LEU A 320 5.02 -0.56 -30.11
CA LEU A 320 6.23 0.27 -30.10
C LEU A 320 6.77 0.48 -28.69
N SER A 321 5.90 0.67 -27.70
CA SER A 321 6.31 0.80 -26.30
C SER A 321 6.93 -0.49 -25.77
N GLY A 322 6.33 -1.64 -26.07
CA GLY A 322 6.89 -2.95 -25.72
C GLY A 322 8.26 -3.19 -26.37
N ALA A 323 8.40 -2.89 -27.66
CA ALA A 323 9.68 -2.99 -28.37
C ALA A 323 10.74 -2.06 -27.77
N ALA A 324 10.38 -0.81 -27.44
CA ALA A 324 11.28 0.15 -26.81
C ALA A 324 11.73 -0.32 -25.41
N LEU A 325 10.80 -0.87 -24.61
CA LEU A 325 11.12 -1.43 -23.28
C LEU A 325 12.05 -2.64 -23.39
N LEU A 326 11.83 -3.54 -24.35
CA LEU A 326 12.70 -4.70 -24.59
C LEU A 326 14.11 -4.27 -25.00
N LEU A 327 14.23 -3.33 -25.95
CA LEU A 327 15.51 -2.80 -26.39
C LEU A 327 16.23 -2.05 -25.27
N GLY A 328 15.49 -1.24 -24.50
CA GLY A 328 16.02 -0.51 -23.34
C GLY A 328 16.53 -1.47 -22.26
N SER A 329 15.75 -2.50 -21.93
CA SER A 329 16.15 -3.55 -20.98
C SER A 329 17.42 -4.26 -21.45
N TYR A 330 17.44 -4.73 -22.70
CA TYR A 330 18.61 -5.38 -23.29
C TYR A 330 19.86 -4.48 -23.25
N ALA A 331 19.71 -3.20 -23.58
CA ALA A 331 20.81 -2.23 -23.54
C ALA A 331 21.34 -2.01 -22.11
N ILE A 332 20.45 -1.89 -21.12
CA ILE A 332 20.82 -1.73 -19.71
C ILE A 332 21.52 -2.98 -19.20
N ILE A 333 20.99 -4.17 -19.47
CA ILE A 333 21.60 -5.46 -19.11
C ILE A 333 23.01 -5.54 -19.70
N LYS A 334 23.14 -5.30 -21.01
CA LYS A 334 24.44 -5.32 -21.69
C LYS A 334 25.41 -4.30 -21.11
N TYR A 335 24.92 -3.11 -20.73
CA TYR A 335 25.74 -2.04 -20.17
C TYR A 335 26.23 -2.36 -18.74
N LEU A 336 25.39 -3.01 -17.93
CA LEU A 336 25.64 -3.36 -16.52
C LEU A 336 26.23 -4.76 -16.31
N LYS A 337 26.47 -5.55 -17.38
CA LYS A 337 27.23 -6.81 -17.32
C LYS A 337 28.59 -6.68 -16.65
N THR A 338 29.21 -5.51 -16.78
CA THR A 338 30.37 -5.13 -15.97
C THR A 338 29.89 -4.12 -14.92
N PRO A 339 30.14 -4.35 -13.63
CA PRO A 339 29.74 -3.41 -12.58
C PRO A 339 30.26 -2.00 -12.87
N LYS A 340 29.37 -1.00 -12.89
CA LYS A 340 29.69 0.40 -13.18
C LYS A 340 29.02 1.31 -12.18
N TYR A 341 29.77 2.22 -11.57
CA TYR A 341 29.28 3.20 -10.59
C TYR A 341 28.49 2.57 -9.41
N GLY A 342 28.78 1.29 -9.11
CA GLY A 342 28.08 0.50 -8.09
C GLY A 342 26.68 0.04 -8.48
N PHE A 343 26.38 -0.04 -9.77
CA PHE A 343 25.26 -0.80 -10.34
C PHE A 343 25.82 -2.02 -11.08
N THR A 344 25.13 -3.15 -10.99
CA THR A 344 25.47 -4.37 -11.72
C THR A 344 24.20 -5.06 -12.22
N TYR A 345 24.33 -5.84 -13.29
CA TYR A 345 23.29 -6.75 -13.74
C TYR A 345 23.30 -8.07 -12.94
N ASP A 346 24.47 -8.47 -12.45
CA ASP A 346 24.60 -9.69 -11.66
C ASP A 346 23.65 -9.63 -10.48
N ASP A 347 22.91 -10.71 -10.29
CA ASP A 347 21.96 -10.85 -9.20
C ASP A 347 22.75 -10.95 -7.90
N LEU A 348 22.93 -9.80 -7.23
CA LEU A 348 23.61 -9.72 -5.95
C LEU A 348 22.68 -10.11 -4.78
N ASP A 349 21.61 -10.87 -5.06
CA ASP A 349 20.57 -11.36 -4.15
C ASP A 349 19.55 -10.29 -3.78
N ASP A 350 18.29 -10.51 -4.17
CA ASP A 350 17.18 -9.88 -3.48
C ASP A 350 16.10 -10.94 -3.21
N ALA A 351 15.92 -11.26 -1.93
CA ALA A 351 14.74 -11.96 -1.41
C ALA A 351 13.49 -11.05 -1.52
N HIS A 352 13.19 -10.60 -2.73
CA HIS A 352 12.08 -9.74 -3.04
C HIS A 352 10.76 -10.49 -2.92
N LEU A 353 9.71 -9.76 -2.55
CA LEU A 353 8.34 -10.29 -2.51
C LEU A 353 7.94 -10.93 -3.86
N MET A 354 8.49 -10.41 -4.97
CA MET A 354 8.26 -10.90 -6.32
C MET A 354 9.02 -12.19 -6.66
N ASP A 355 9.98 -12.58 -5.85
CA ASP A 355 10.72 -13.84 -5.97
C ASP A 355 10.06 -14.94 -5.11
N LYS A 356 9.35 -14.52 -4.03
CA LYS A 356 8.51 -15.40 -3.19
C LYS A 356 7.13 -15.65 -3.78
N LEU A 357 6.56 -14.64 -4.43
CA LEU A 357 5.40 -14.79 -5.29
C LEU A 357 5.99 -15.27 -6.62
N ASN A 358 5.81 -16.53 -7.01
CA ASN A 358 6.19 -17.00 -8.36
C ASN A 358 5.35 -16.24 -9.42
N ILE A 359 5.62 -14.95 -9.64
CA ILE A 359 4.87 -14.11 -10.57
C ILE A 359 5.07 -14.63 -11.98
N GLU A 360 6.22 -15.24 -12.27
CA GLU A 360 6.41 -16.02 -13.48
C GLU A 360 5.32 -17.09 -13.65
N SER A 361 4.98 -17.83 -12.60
CA SER A 361 3.89 -18.83 -12.67
C SER A 361 2.51 -18.20 -12.86
N LEU A 362 2.25 -17.02 -12.29
CA LEU A 362 0.99 -16.29 -12.46
C LEU A 362 0.87 -15.71 -13.88
N VAL A 363 1.96 -15.15 -14.42
CA VAL A 363 2.06 -14.65 -15.80
C VAL A 363 1.96 -15.80 -16.79
N ILE A 364 2.58 -16.96 -16.51
CA ILE A 364 2.42 -18.17 -17.32
C ILE A 364 0.97 -18.65 -17.26
N ALA A 365 0.33 -18.66 -16.09
CA ALA A 365 -1.08 -19.07 -15.93
C ALA A 365 -2.09 -18.10 -16.58
N GLU A 366 -1.82 -16.79 -16.57
CA GLU A 366 -2.68 -15.81 -17.26
C GLU A 366 -2.44 -15.79 -18.77
N THR A 367 -1.20 -15.98 -19.23
CA THR A 367 -0.82 -15.90 -20.64
C THR A 367 -1.11 -17.22 -21.37
N PHE A 368 -0.94 -18.35 -20.70
CA PHE A 368 -1.42 -19.65 -21.18
C PHE A 368 -2.78 -19.93 -20.57
N LYS A 369 -3.83 -19.39 -21.21
CA LYS A 369 -5.15 -20.03 -21.10
C LYS A 369 -4.98 -21.48 -21.52
N THR A 370 -5.05 -22.41 -20.58
CA THR A 370 -5.23 -23.83 -20.86
C THR A 370 -6.37 -23.93 -21.86
N GLN A 371 -6.08 -24.43 -23.06
CA GLN A 371 -7.13 -24.73 -24.02
C GLN A 371 -8.18 -25.59 -23.32
N PRO A 372 -9.49 -25.33 -23.48
CA PRO A 372 -10.49 -26.24 -22.98
C PRO A 372 -10.21 -27.59 -23.64
N ILE A 373 -9.89 -28.58 -22.81
CA ILE A 373 -9.84 -29.98 -23.22
C ILE A 373 -11.21 -30.25 -23.84
N GLN A 374 -11.23 -30.46 -25.16
CA GLN A 374 -12.41 -30.96 -25.85
C GLN A 374 -12.83 -32.25 -25.13
N PRO A 375 -14.08 -32.38 -24.67
CA PRO A 375 -14.55 -33.66 -24.19
C PRO A 375 -14.60 -34.59 -25.40
N ASP A 376 -13.75 -35.61 -25.41
CA ASP A 376 -13.89 -36.74 -26.32
C ASP A 376 -15.29 -37.32 -26.11
N THR A 377 -16.10 -37.18 -27.15
CA THR A 377 -17.39 -37.84 -27.26
C THR A 377 -17.18 -39.35 -27.33
N GLN A 378 -17.47 -40.07 -26.26
CA GLN A 378 -18.38 -41.24 -26.29
C GLN A 378 -18.79 -41.70 -24.87
N PRO A 379 -20.00 -42.30 -24.72
CA PRO A 379 -20.76 -42.30 -23.49
C PRO A 379 -20.47 -43.52 -22.62
N GLY A 380 -20.14 -43.28 -21.36
CA GLY A 380 -19.99 -44.32 -20.35
C GLY A 380 -20.40 -43.80 -18.99
N PHE A 381 -21.67 -44.04 -18.63
CA PHE A 381 -22.12 -43.97 -17.24
C PHE A 381 -21.28 -44.91 -16.37
N GLY A 382 -20.71 -44.41 -15.28
CA GLY A 382 -20.25 -45.29 -14.18
C GLY A 382 -19.03 -44.77 -13.42
N GLY A 383 -19.24 -44.49 -12.12
CA GLY A 383 -18.16 -44.49 -11.13
C GLY A 383 -17.69 -43.12 -10.67
N GLY A 384 -18.58 -42.34 -10.05
CA GLY A 384 -18.16 -41.21 -9.24
C GLY A 384 -17.59 -41.72 -7.91
N ASP A 385 -16.32 -41.42 -7.63
CA ASP A 385 -15.72 -41.59 -6.31
C ASP A 385 -15.52 -40.19 -5.70
N PHE A 386 -16.58 -39.69 -5.08
CA PHE A 386 -16.60 -38.41 -4.38
C PHE A 386 -16.41 -38.68 -2.89
N GLY A 387 -15.16 -38.55 -2.42
CA GLY A 387 -14.79 -38.62 -1.01
C GLY A 387 -15.27 -37.39 -0.25
N GLY A 388 -16.55 -37.39 0.14
CA GLY A 388 -17.15 -36.44 1.09
C GLY A 388 -17.14 -37.02 2.51
N GLY A 389 -16.67 -36.23 3.47
CA GLY A 389 -16.54 -36.63 4.87
C GLY A 389 -17.86 -36.82 5.62
N GLY A 390 -17.77 -37.53 6.75
CA GLY A 390 -18.86 -37.61 7.72
C GLY A 390 -18.71 -38.79 8.68
N ALA A 391 -18.57 -38.47 9.96
CA ALA A 391 -18.46 -39.33 11.13
C ALA A 391 -19.49 -40.47 11.24
N GLY A 392 -19.12 -41.55 11.96
CA GLY A 392 -20.09 -42.45 12.58
C GLY A 392 -19.55 -43.82 12.99
N ASP A 393 -19.29 -43.98 14.29
CA ASP A 393 -19.25 -45.18 15.13
C ASP A 393 -19.43 -46.56 14.47
N LYS A 394 -18.52 -47.51 14.80
CA LYS A 394 -18.82 -48.71 15.63
C LYS A 394 -17.63 -49.70 15.70
N PHE A 395 -17.29 -50.01 16.96
CA PHE A 395 -16.43 -51.08 17.52
C PHE A 395 -14.91 -50.87 17.54
#